data_AF-A0A0C3PNI9-F1
#
_entry.id   AF-A0A0C3PNI9-F1
#
_cell.length_a   1.000
_cell.length_b   1.000
_cell.length_c   1.000
_cell.angle_alpha   90.00
_cell.angle_beta   90.00
_cell.angle_gamma   90.00
#
_symmetry.space_group_name_H-M   'P 1'
#
loop_
_entity.id
_entity.type
_entity.pdbx_description
1 polymer ?
#
loop_
_entity_poly.entity_id
_entity_poly.type
_entity_poly.pdbx_seq_one_letter_code
_entity_poly.pdbx_strand_id
1 'polypeptide(L)'
;MPRYGKMKCAAADAPNPASKPRKPRASPSTEEKAARQIAAAERARVKGKVLEWEASLQQWTGDDPERGTLPPDGTEVLFVKDAKKHYSLSEKDIAALPFYNFAKSHKRIIPVAAIIDHVKLRFQATGTDYPIGKPPHSLNSSRHVRHLTKKDNFLDNMKAIGVL
;
A
#
# COMPACT_ATOMS: atom_id res chain seq x y z
N MET A 1 -33.54 15.01 -7.39
CA MET A 1 -32.48 16.04 -7.37
C MET A 1 -32.08 16.37 -8.81
N PRO A 2 -32.16 17.63 -9.26
CA PRO A 2 -31.70 18.03 -10.59
C PRO A 2 -30.17 17.97 -10.65
N ARG A 3 -29.62 17.36 -11.71
CA ARG A 3 -28.17 17.36 -11.96
C ARG A 3 -27.78 18.73 -12.49
N TYR A 4 -27.10 19.53 -11.68
CA TYR A 4 -26.50 20.79 -12.14
C TYR A 4 -25.48 20.48 -13.26
N GLY A 5 -25.76 21.00 -14.45
CA GLY A 5 -24.88 20.90 -15.61
C GLY A 5 -23.58 21.66 -15.38
N LYS A 6 -22.47 21.11 -15.89
CA LYS A 6 -21.14 21.74 -15.83
C LYS A 6 -21.20 23.13 -16.45
N MET A 7 -20.91 24.17 -15.66
CA MET A 7 -20.73 25.53 -16.15
C MET A 7 -19.51 25.58 -17.10
N LYS A 8 -19.70 26.12 -18.30
CA LYS A 8 -18.61 26.42 -19.23
C LYS A 8 -18.03 27.79 -18.84
N CYS A 9 -16.76 27.84 -18.47
CA CYS A 9 -16.08 29.10 -18.21
C CYS A 9 -15.91 29.91 -19.51
N ALA A 10 -16.09 31.23 -19.44
CA ALA A 10 -16.10 32.19 -20.56
C ALA A 10 -14.76 32.37 -21.31
N ALA A 11 -13.78 31.50 -21.10
CA ALA A 11 -12.47 31.50 -21.77
C ALA A 11 -12.30 30.32 -22.74
N ALA A 12 -13.41 29.73 -23.21
CA ALA A 12 -13.43 28.54 -24.05
C ALA A 12 -13.61 28.81 -25.56
N ASP A 13 -13.51 30.07 -26.00
CA ASP A 13 -13.54 30.47 -27.43
C ASP A 13 -12.15 30.44 -28.11
N ALA A 14 -11.24 29.60 -27.61
CA ALA A 14 -10.05 29.24 -28.37
C ALA A 14 -10.41 28.04 -29.28
N PRO A 15 -10.15 28.10 -30.61
CA PRO A 15 -10.35 26.94 -31.47
C PRO A 15 -9.48 25.79 -30.96
N ASN A 16 -10.14 24.77 -30.42
CA ASN A 16 -9.51 23.54 -29.93
C ASN A 16 -8.61 22.99 -31.04
N PRO A 17 -7.29 22.81 -30.84
CA PRO A 17 -6.45 22.19 -31.87
C PRO A 17 -7.01 20.79 -32.12
N ALA A 18 -7.48 20.55 -33.34
CA ALA A 18 -8.10 19.30 -33.74
C ALA A 18 -7.27 18.12 -33.24
N SER A 19 -7.86 17.28 -32.38
CA SER A 19 -7.18 16.12 -31.83
C SER A 19 -6.76 15.24 -32.99
N LYS A 20 -5.44 15.06 -33.19
CA LYS A 20 -4.91 14.21 -34.27
C LYS A 20 -5.59 12.84 -34.23
N PRO A 21 -6.02 12.28 -35.38
CA PRO A 21 -6.64 10.97 -35.42
C PRO A 21 -5.66 9.94 -34.83
N ARG A 22 -6.11 9.22 -33.79
CA ARG A 22 -5.33 8.13 -33.20
C ARG A 22 -5.12 7.07 -34.27
N LYS A 23 -3.85 6.72 -34.55
CA LYS A 23 -3.52 5.57 -35.40
C LYS A 23 -4.29 4.32 -34.90
N PRO A 24 -4.91 3.53 -35.80
CA PRO A 24 -5.55 2.29 -35.41
C PRO A 24 -4.49 1.37 -34.78
N ARG A 25 -4.78 0.83 -33.59
CA ARG A 25 -3.92 -0.16 -32.95
C ARG A 25 -3.86 -1.39 -33.85
N ALA A 26 -2.65 -1.84 -34.20
CA ALA A 26 -2.45 -3.08 -34.92
C ALA A 26 -3.17 -4.22 -34.19
N SER A 27 -3.93 -5.03 -34.94
CA SER A 27 -4.57 -6.22 -34.42
C SER A 27 -3.49 -7.21 -33.95
N PRO A 28 -3.53 -7.69 -32.70
CA PRO A 28 -2.51 -8.60 -32.19
C PRO A 28 -2.50 -9.90 -33.00
N SER A 29 -1.31 -10.41 -33.31
CA SER A 29 -1.10 -11.68 -34.02
C SER A 29 -1.65 -12.86 -33.20
N THR A 30 -1.91 -14.00 -33.85
CA THR A 30 -2.44 -15.21 -33.21
C THR A 30 -1.52 -15.72 -32.09
N GLU A 31 -0.21 -15.59 -32.26
CA GLU A 31 0.80 -15.95 -31.25
C GLU A 31 0.77 -15.02 -30.03
N GLU A 32 0.63 -13.71 -30.24
CA GLU A 32 0.53 -12.74 -29.14
C GLU A 32 -0.78 -12.93 -28.35
N LYS A 33 -1.87 -13.37 -29.01
CA LYS A 33 -3.13 -13.72 -28.36
C LYS A 33 -2.99 -14.97 -27.49
N ALA A 34 -2.30 -16.01 -27.95
CA ALA A 34 -2.07 -17.23 -27.18
C ALA A 34 -1.21 -16.95 -25.94
N ALA A 35 -0.12 -16.20 -26.07
CA ALA A 35 0.72 -15.79 -24.95
C ALA A 35 -0.05 -14.96 -23.90
N ARG A 36 -0.93 -14.06 -24.35
CA ARG A 36 -1.80 -13.28 -23.46
C ARG A 36 -2.82 -14.15 -22.73
N GLN A 37 -3.34 -15.21 -23.36
CA GLN A 37 -4.26 -16.15 -22.71
C GLN A 37 -3.57 -16.98 -21.64
N ILE A 38 -2.36 -17.48 -21.91
CA ILE A 38 -1.54 -18.22 -20.93
C ILE A 38 -1.22 -17.33 -19.73
N ALA A 39 -0.74 -16.11 -19.97
CA ALA A 39 -0.47 -15.15 -18.90
C ALA A 39 -1.74 -14.75 -18.12
N ALA A 40 -2.91 -14.70 -18.77
CA ALA A 40 -4.19 -14.44 -18.11
C ALA A 40 -4.62 -15.60 -17.20
N ALA A 41 -4.44 -16.85 -17.66
CA ALA A 41 -4.73 -18.05 -16.89
C ALA A 41 -3.83 -18.17 -15.64
N GLU A 42 -2.53 -17.89 -15.79
CA GLU A 42 -1.59 -17.86 -14.66
C GLU A 42 -1.97 -16.78 -13.64
N ARG A 43 -2.32 -15.58 -14.10
CA ARG A 43 -2.81 -14.49 -13.24
C ARG A 43 -4.09 -14.88 -12.51
N ALA A 44 -5.00 -15.60 -13.16
CA ALA A 44 -6.23 -16.08 -12.53
C ALA A 44 -5.94 -17.10 -11.43
N ARG A 45 -5.03 -18.05 -11.68
CA ARG A 45 -4.61 -19.05 -10.69
C ARG A 45 -3.96 -18.40 -9.46
N VAL A 46 -3.07 -17.43 -9.70
CA VAL A 46 -2.43 -16.63 -8.65
C VAL A 46 -3.46 -15.85 -7.83
N LYS A 47 -4.43 -15.20 -8.49
CA LYS A 47 -5.51 -14.49 -7.80
C LYS A 47 -6.33 -15.41 -6.90
N GLY A 48 -6.64 -16.63 -7.35
CA GLY A 48 -7.32 -17.63 -6.53
C GLY A 48 -6.57 -17.92 -5.23
N LYS A 49 -5.27 -18.23 -5.34
CA LYS A 49 -4.42 -18.46 -4.16
C LYS A 49 -4.31 -17.26 -3.22
N VAL A 50 -4.24 -16.04 -3.77
CA VAL A 50 -4.23 -14.82 -2.96
C VAL A 50 -5.55 -14.65 -2.20
N LEU A 51 -6.69 -14.97 -2.82
CA LEU A 51 -7.99 -14.92 -2.15
C LEU A 51 -8.12 -15.98 -1.06
N GLU A 52 -7.62 -17.20 -1.30
CA GLU A 52 -7.57 -18.28 -0.30
C GLU A 52 -6.68 -17.88 0.88
N TRP A 53 -5.51 -17.31 0.61
CA TRP A 53 -4.65 -16.73 1.63
C TRP A 53 -5.38 -15.67 2.45
N GLU A 54 -5.96 -14.67 1.80
CA GLU A 54 -6.72 -13.60 2.47
C GLU A 54 -7.92 -14.10 3.29
N ALA A 55 -8.53 -15.22 2.90
CA ALA A 55 -9.61 -15.85 3.65
C ALA A 55 -9.08 -16.63 4.88
N SER A 56 -7.87 -17.17 4.80
CA SER A 56 -7.21 -17.84 5.93
C SER A 56 -6.67 -16.87 6.99
N LEU A 57 -6.56 -15.58 6.67
CA LEU A 57 -6.06 -14.58 7.59
C LEU A 57 -7.06 -14.30 8.71
N GLN A 58 -6.63 -14.55 9.94
CA GLN A 58 -7.35 -14.15 11.13
C GLN A 58 -6.99 -12.71 11.49
N GLN A 59 -8.01 -11.90 11.78
CA GLN A 59 -7.79 -10.55 12.27
C GLN A 59 -7.01 -10.61 13.59
N TRP A 60 -5.98 -9.78 13.71
CA TRP A 60 -5.21 -9.67 14.94
C TRP A 60 -6.09 -9.08 16.05
N THR A 61 -6.37 -9.90 17.04
CA THR A 61 -7.06 -9.56 18.29
C THR A 61 -6.01 -9.51 19.40
N GLY A 62 -5.06 -8.58 19.29
CA GLY A 62 -4.13 -8.33 20.40
C GLY A 62 -4.86 -7.78 21.61
N ASP A 63 -4.32 -8.06 22.80
CA ASP A 63 -4.75 -7.45 24.06
C ASP A 63 -4.66 -5.93 23.90
N ASP A 64 -5.83 -5.30 23.80
CA ASP A 64 -6.09 -3.87 23.68
C ASP A 64 -4.90 -3.00 23.19
N PRO A 65 -4.80 -2.72 21.87
CA PRO A 65 -4.00 -1.61 21.37
C PRO A 65 -4.72 -0.29 21.70
N GLU A 66 -5.02 -0.08 22.98
CA GLU A 66 -5.46 1.19 23.50
C GLU A 66 -4.46 2.27 23.10
N ARG A 67 -4.98 3.48 22.94
CA ARG A 67 -4.24 4.68 22.59
C ARG A 67 -2.97 4.81 23.46
N GLY A 68 -1.80 4.48 22.90
CA GLY A 68 -0.51 4.79 23.53
C GLY A 68 0.44 3.63 23.80
N THR A 69 0.12 2.38 23.46
CA THR A 69 1.13 1.31 23.48
C THR A 69 2.14 1.56 22.36
N LEU A 70 3.37 1.89 22.74
CA LEU A 70 4.50 1.95 21.81
C LEU A 70 5.21 0.59 21.79
N PRO A 71 5.71 0.14 20.62
CA PRO A 71 6.54 -1.04 20.55
C PRO A 71 7.85 -0.84 21.33
N PRO A 72 8.57 -1.93 21.63
CA PRO A 72 9.85 -1.88 22.35
C PRO A 72 10.85 -0.90 21.72
N ASP A 73 11.69 -0.29 22.54
CA ASP A 73 12.72 0.65 22.10
C ASP A 73 13.61 0.03 21.01
N GLY A 74 13.93 0.81 19.98
CA GLY A 74 14.77 0.38 18.86
C GLY A 74 14.02 -0.41 17.77
N THR A 75 12.73 -0.70 17.95
CA THR A 75 11.94 -1.38 16.92
C THR A 75 11.71 -0.46 15.71
N GLU A 76 12.07 -0.94 14.53
CA GLU A 76 11.74 -0.27 13.27
C GLU A 76 10.25 -0.40 12.98
N VAL A 77 9.59 0.73 12.76
CA VAL A 77 8.15 0.78 12.45
C VAL A 77 7.86 1.52 11.16
N LEU A 78 6.77 1.10 10.51
CA LEU A 78 6.20 1.77 9.35
C LEU A 78 4.74 2.16 9.62
N PHE A 79 4.30 3.28 9.04
CA PHE A 79 2.88 3.61 9.03
C PHE A 79 2.10 2.64 8.14
N VAL A 80 0.84 2.39 8.47
CA VAL A 80 -0.05 1.53 7.67
C VAL A 80 -0.11 1.96 6.19
N LYS A 81 -0.18 3.26 5.91
CA LYS A 81 -0.23 3.77 4.53
C LYS A 81 1.05 3.43 3.75
N ASP A 82 2.19 3.55 4.41
CA ASP A 82 3.49 3.23 3.83
C ASP A 82 3.62 1.72 3.66
N ALA A 83 3.22 0.91 4.63
CA ALA A 83 3.20 -0.54 4.54
C ALA A 83 2.34 -1.05 3.35
N LYS A 84 1.12 -0.51 3.15
CA LYS A 84 0.28 -0.81 1.97
C LYS A 84 1.03 -0.53 0.67
N LYS A 85 1.65 0.65 0.58
CA LYS A 85 2.31 1.13 -0.63
C LYS A 85 3.59 0.36 -0.95
N HIS A 86 4.40 0.05 0.07
CA HIS A 86 5.72 -0.56 -0.11
C HIS A 86 5.65 -2.07 -0.26
N TYR A 87 4.77 -2.74 0.48
CA TYR A 87 4.69 -4.21 0.51
C TYR A 87 3.47 -4.76 -0.24
N SER A 88 2.68 -3.91 -0.90
CA SER A 88 1.48 -4.31 -1.64
C SER A 88 0.53 -5.17 -0.79
N LEU A 89 0.40 -4.79 0.49
CA LEU A 89 -0.48 -5.44 1.46
C LEU A 89 -1.92 -5.01 1.23
N SER A 90 -2.84 -5.98 1.29
CA SER A 90 -4.27 -5.68 1.28
C SER A 90 -4.74 -5.19 2.66
N GLU A 91 -5.99 -4.75 2.75
CA GLU A 91 -6.54 -4.32 4.04
C GLU A 91 -6.69 -5.48 5.02
N LYS A 92 -6.93 -6.69 4.50
CA LYS A 92 -6.98 -7.93 5.28
C LYS A 92 -5.61 -8.33 5.81
N ASP A 93 -4.57 -8.22 4.97
CA ASP A 93 -3.18 -8.40 5.41
C ASP A 93 -2.85 -7.50 6.59
N ILE A 94 -3.27 -6.24 6.54
CA ILE A 94 -3.03 -5.28 7.63
C ILE A 94 -3.86 -5.59 8.88
N ALA A 95 -5.08 -6.05 8.70
CA ALA A 95 -5.93 -6.43 9.83
C ALA A 95 -5.37 -7.64 10.59
N ALA A 96 -4.61 -8.52 9.92
CA ALA A 96 -3.94 -9.67 10.52
C ALA A 96 -2.60 -9.34 11.18
N LEU A 97 -2.05 -8.15 10.95
CA LEU A 97 -0.76 -7.74 11.50
C LEU A 97 -0.90 -7.04 12.86
N PRO A 98 0.09 -7.19 13.76
CA PRO A 98 0.14 -6.43 14.99
C PRO A 98 0.31 -4.94 14.69
N PHE A 99 -0.55 -4.11 15.27
CA PHE A 99 -0.51 -2.65 15.10
C PHE A 99 -0.51 -1.92 16.44
N TYR A 100 0.14 -0.77 16.45
CA TYR A 100 0.24 0.12 17.60
C TYR A 100 -0.35 1.50 17.27
N ASN A 101 -1.04 2.09 18.25
CA ASN A 101 -1.72 3.38 18.10
C ASN A 101 -1.01 4.47 18.89
N PHE A 102 -0.94 5.68 18.33
CA PHE A 102 -0.47 6.84 19.07
C PHE A 102 -1.57 7.38 20.00
N ALA A 103 -1.21 7.74 21.24
CA ALA A 103 -2.17 8.18 22.26
C ALA A 103 -3.09 9.35 21.84
N LYS A 104 -2.60 10.24 20.96
CA LYS A 104 -3.33 11.43 20.49
C LYS A 104 -3.62 11.44 18.99
N SER A 105 -3.40 10.32 18.29
CA SER A 105 -3.58 10.25 16.84
C SER A 105 -4.23 8.95 16.41
N HIS A 106 -5.07 8.99 15.38
CA HIS A 106 -5.61 7.80 14.73
C HIS A 106 -4.60 7.12 13.80
N LYS A 107 -3.35 7.60 13.77
CA LYS A 107 -2.28 6.98 13.01
C LYS A 107 -1.89 5.66 13.68
N ARG A 108 -1.79 4.63 12.84
CA ARG A 108 -1.35 3.30 13.24
C ARG A 108 0.04 3.01 12.66
N ILE A 109 0.88 2.37 13.45
CA ILE A 109 2.20 1.91 13.06
C ILE A 109 2.29 0.40 13.23
N ILE A 110 3.06 -0.24 12.37
CA ILE A 110 3.27 -1.69 12.33
C ILE A 110 4.78 -1.95 12.37
N PRO A 111 5.26 -2.89 13.19
CA PRO A 111 6.66 -3.31 13.18
C PRO A 111 7.09 -3.85 11.81
N VAL A 112 8.25 -3.41 11.33
CA VAL A 112 8.78 -3.83 10.02
C VAL A 112 9.05 -5.34 9.99
N ALA A 113 9.58 -5.90 11.08
CA ALA A 113 9.83 -7.34 11.19
C ALA A 113 8.56 -8.16 10.95
N ALA A 114 7.44 -7.78 11.59
CA ALA A 114 6.16 -8.47 11.42
C ALA A 114 5.64 -8.38 9.98
N ILE A 115 5.83 -7.23 9.32
CA ILE A 115 5.47 -7.06 7.89
C ILE A 115 6.29 -8.03 7.04
N ILE A 116 7.60 -8.07 7.24
CA ILE A 116 8.51 -8.91 6.46
C ILE A 116 8.12 -10.38 6.61
N ASP A 117 7.88 -10.84 7.83
CA ASP A 117 7.54 -12.25 8.08
C ASP A 117 6.18 -12.61 7.50
N HIS A 118 5.18 -11.71 7.57
CA HIS A 118 3.89 -11.91 6.92
C HIS A 118 4.00 -12.00 5.40
N VAL A 119 4.82 -11.16 4.77
CA VAL A 119 5.05 -11.21 3.32
C VAL A 119 5.79 -12.49 2.92
N LYS A 120 6.72 -12.99 3.75
CA LYS A 120 7.37 -14.30 3.53
C LYS A 120 6.35 -15.44 3.59
N LEU A 121 5.45 -15.42 4.56
CA LEU A 121 4.40 -16.44 4.69
C LEU A 121 3.43 -16.40 3.50
N ARG A 122 3.00 -15.19 3.10
CA ARG A 122 2.18 -14.99 1.90
C ARG A 122 2.88 -15.55 0.66
N PHE A 123 4.17 -15.24 0.47
CA PHE A 123 4.99 -15.77 -0.63
C PHE A 123 4.98 -17.30 -0.65
N GLN A 124 5.22 -17.93 0.49
CA GLN A 124 5.24 -19.40 0.61
C GLN A 124 3.87 -20.01 0.27
N ALA A 125 2.77 -19.38 0.67
CA ALA A 125 1.42 -19.88 0.41
C ALA A 125 0.97 -19.68 -1.05
N THR A 126 1.23 -18.51 -1.64
CA THR A 126 0.71 -18.18 -2.97
C THR A 126 1.67 -18.54 -4.10
N GLY A 127 2.98 -18.65 -3.81
CA GLY A 127 4.04 -18.79 -4.80
C GLY A 127 4.22 -17.54 -5.66
N THR A 128 3.70 -16.38 -5.23
CA THR A 128 3.87 -15.10 -5.93
C THR A 128 5.13 -14.43 -5.48
N ASP A 129 6.03 -14.07 -6.40
CA ASP A 129 7.29 -13.37 -6.13
C ASP A 129 7.21 -12.35 -4.99
N TYR A 130 8.09 -12.52 -4.01
CA TYR A 130 8.27 -11.56 -2.94
C TYR A 130 8.77 -10.29 -3.64
N PRO A 131 8.16 -9.12 -3.40
CA PRO A 131 8.69 -7.86 -3.93
C PRO A 131 9.98 -7.47 -3.18
N ILE A 132 11.04 -8.30 -3.23
CA ILE A 132 12.41 -7.97 -2.83
C ILE A 132 12.99 -7.39 -4.10
N GLY A 133 13.15 -6.07 -4.17
CA GLY A 133 13.91 -5.52 -5.29
C GLY A 133 13.69 -4.06 -5.62
N LYS A 134 12.67 -3.40 -5.07
CA LYS A 134 12.60 -1.94 -5.10
C LYS A 134 12.15 -1.43 -3.74
N PRO A 135 13.04 -1.18 -2.77
CA PRO A 135 12.72 -0.19 -1.75
C PRO A 135 12.30 1.08 -2.50
N PRO A 136 11.03 1.52 -2.44
CA PRO A 136 10.61 2.74 -3.12
C PRO A 136 11.26 3.86 -2.32
N HIS A 137 12.40 4.35 -2.83
CA HIS A 137 13.35 5.17 -2.10
C HIS A 137 14.05 4.35 -1.00
N SER A 138 15.36 4.49 -0.88
CA SER A 138 16.10 3.85 0.20
C SER A 138 15.36 4.12 1.53
N LEU A 139 15.01 3.07 2.27
CA LEU A 139 14.59 3.21 3.67
C LEU A 139 15.69 3.88 4.53
N ASN A 140 16.90 4.11 3.96
CA ASN A 140 17.91 5.07 4.44
C ASN A 140 17.44 6.53 4.54
N SER A 141 16.27 6.88 4.00
CA SER A 141 15.69 8.20 4.29
C SER A 141 14.84 8.09 5.54
N SER A 142 15.40 8.64 6.63
CA SER A 142 14.86 8.89 7.97
C SER A 142 13.39 9.38 8.10
N ARG A 143 12.63 9.49 7.01
CA ARG A 143 11.24 10.00 6.97
C ARG A 143 10.19 8.90 7.16
N HIS A 144 10.46 7.66 6.75
CA HIS A 144 9.44 6.61 6.70
C HIS A 144 9.63 5.52 7.75
N VAL A 145 10.86 5.07 7.97
CA VAL A 145 11.20 4.18 9.08
C VAL A 145 11.51 5.05 10.29
N ARG A 146 10.78 4.82 11.39
CA ARG A 146 11.08 5.48 12.67
C ARG A 146 11.70 4.47 13.61
N HIS A 147 12.87 4.81 14.14
CA HIS A 147 13.36 4.18 15.37
C HIS A 147 12.65 4.88 16.51
N LEU A 148 11.85 4.14 17.28
CA LEU A 148 11.24 4.68 18.49
C LEU A 148 12.24 4.52 19.62
N THR A 149 12.68 5.64 20.21
CA THR A 149 13.44 5.65 21.46
C THR A 149 12.62 6.33 22.55
N LYS A 150 12.63 5.78 23.77
CA LYS A 150 11.96 6.34 24.97
C LYS A 150 12.28 7.81 25.26
N LYS A 151 13.42 8.34 24.78
CA LYS A 151 13.87 9.72 25.04
C LYS A 151 13.30 10.74 24.07
N ASP A 152 12.77 10.31 22.93
CA ASP A 152 12.21 11.22 21.94
C ASP A 152 10.82 11.65 22.39
N ASN A 153 10.74 12.83 23.01
CA ASN A 153 9.49 13.57 23.15
C ASN A 153 8.91 13.80 21.76
N PHE A 154 8.03 12.88 21.36
CA PHE A 154 7.36 12.77 20.06
C PHE A 154 6.70 14.08 19.57
N LEU A 155 6.43 15.02 20.48
CA LEU A 155 5.94 16.37 20.18
C LEU A 155 6.98 17.24 19.46
N ASP A 156 8.26 17.16 19.79
CA ASP A 156 9.31 17.96 19.13
C ASP A 156 9.55 17.47 17.70
N ASN A 157 9.43 16.16 17.48
CA ASN A 157 9.55 15.55 16.16
C ASN A 157 8.30 15.80 15.27
N MET A 158 7.13 16.07 15.86
CA MET A 158 5.93 16.50 15.12
C MET A 158 6.01 17.98 14.68
N LYS A 159 6.60 18.86 15.50
CA LYS A 159 6.89 20.26 15.13
C LYS A 159 7.91 20.36 14.00
N ALA A 160 8.95 19.52 14.02
CA ALA A 160 9.99 19.51 12.99
C ALA A 160 9.48 19.14 11.56
N ILE A 161 8.31 18.51 11.46
CA ILE A 161 7.72 18.06 10.18
C ILE A 161 6.51 18.95 9.78
N GLY A 162 6.22 20.02 10.54
CA GLY A 162 5.14 20.98 10.22
C GLY A 162 3.72 20.38 10.28
N VAL A 163 3.51 19.38 11.14
CA VAL A 163 2.21 18.70 11.30
C VAL A 163 1.40 19.28 12.48
N LEU A 164 2.03 20.12 13.31
CA LEU A 164 1.43 20.90 14.39
C LEU A 164 1.81 22.38 14.21
#